data_AF-A0A6V7KL82-F1
#
_entry.id   AF-A0A6V7KL82-F1
#
_cell.length_a   1.000
_cell.length_b   1.000
_cell.length_c   1.000
_cell.angle_alpha   90.00
_cell.angle_beta   90.00
_cell.angle_gamma   90.00
#
_symmetry.space_group_name_H-M   'P 1'
#
loop_
_entity.id
_entity.type
_entity.pdbx_description
1 polymer ?
#
loop_
_entity_poly.entity_id
_entity_poly.type
_entity_poly.pdbx_seq_one_letter_code
_entity_poly.pdbx_strand_id
1 'polypeptide(L)' 'RTCWWNEVCKEEFHSKFRCKCPRWSYCRAPGKYYDAHCSITRTGYIWTQPETSLGIEVDK' A
#
# COMPACT_ATOMS: atom_id res chain seq x y z
N ARG A 1 -4.69 -10.11 -0.67
CA ARG A 1 -5.56 -9.53 -1.73
C ARG A 1 -4.90 -8.30 -2.31
N THR A 2 -4.83 -8.16 -3.64
CA THR A 2 -4.35 -6.93 -4.30
C THR A 2 -5.48 -5.90 -4.30
N CYS A 3 -5.20 -4.68 -3.86
CA CYS A 3 -6.15 -3.57 -3.91
C CYS A 3 -6.33 -3.10 -5.36
N TRP A 4 -7.51 -2.59 -5.66
CA TRP A 4 -7.77 -1.77 -6.83
C TRP A 4 -7.25 -0.35 -6.64
N TRP A 5 -7.26 0.42 -7.73
CA TRP A 5 -6.92 1.84 -7.71
C TRP A 5 -7.81 2.61 -6.72
N ASN A 6 -7.19 3.46 -5.90
CA ASN A 6 -7.84 4.24 -4.84
C ASN A 6 -8.59 3.43 -3.77
N GLU A 7 -8.48 2.10 -3.77
CA GLU A 7 -9.03 1.27 -2.70
C GLU A 7 -8.23 1.47 -1.40
N VAL A 8 -8.91 1.39 -0.27
CA VAL A 8 -8.30 1.53 1.06
C VAL A 8 -7.39 0.34 1.34
N CYS A 9 -6.08 0.58 1.32
CA CYS A 9 -5.07 -0.41 1.67
C CYS A 9 -4.90 -0.55 3.19
N LYS A 10 -5.17 0.52 3.94
CA LYS A 10 -5.02 0.55 5.41
C LYS A 10 -6.01 1.55 6.02
N GLU A 11 -6.71 1.14 7.06
CA GLU A 11 -7.61 2.01 7.82
C GLU A 11 -6.88 2.78 8.93
N GLU A 12 -7.42 3.92 9.30
CA GLU A 12 -7.04 4.69 10.47
C GLU A 12 -7.00 3.81 11.74
N PHE A 13 -5.93 3.91 12.52
CA PHE A 13 -5.66 3.12 13.74
C PHE A 13 -5.43 1.60 13.59
N HIS A 14 -5.65 1.02 12.41
CA HIS A 14 -5.39 -0.40 12.19
C HIS A 14 -3.94 -0.65 11.76
N SER A 15 -3.16 -1.44 12.52
CA SER A 15 -1.79 -1.80 12.09
C SER A 15 -1.72 -2.80 10.92
N LYS A 16 -2.85 -3.43 10.58
CA LYS A 16 -2.95 -4.44 9.52
C LYS A 16 -3.42 -3.81 8.21
N PHE A 17 -2.81 -4.23 7.11
CA PHE A 17 -3.26 -3.86 5.76
C PHE A 17 -4.46 -4.73 5.35
N ARG A 18 -5.53 -4.12 4.82
CA ARG A 18 -6.68 -4.84 4.26
C ARG A 18 -6.31 -5.52 2.94
N CYS A 19 -5.59 -4.79 2.10
CA CYS A 19 -5.14 -5.26 0.81
C CYS A 19 -3.80 -4.60 0.46
N LYS A 20 -3.22 -5.04 -0.64
CA LYS A 20 -1.89 -4.65 -1.06
C LYS A 20 -1.91 -3.90 -2.38
N CYS A 21 -1.27 -2.75 -2.43
CA CYS A 21 -1.13 -2.00 -3.66
C CYS A 21 -0.24 -2.76 -4.66
N PRO A 22 -0.54 -2.68 -5.97
CA PRO A 22 0.31 -3.24 -7.01
C PRO A 22 1.69 -2.57 -7.03
N ARG A 23 2.68 -3.20 -7.68
CA ARG A 23 4.12 -2.84 -7.63
C ARG A 23 4.46 -1.38 -8.01
N TRP A 24 3.55 -0.73 -8.72
CA TRP A 24 3.68 0.62 -9.27
C TRP A 24 2.92 1.66 -8.42
N SER A 25 2.32 1.23 -7.30
CA SER A 25 1.45 2.02 -6.45
C SER A 25 1.86 1.92 -4.99
N TYR A 26 1.62 2.99 -4.26
CA TYR A 26 1.95 3.15 -2.86
C TYR A 26 0.68 3.26 -2.03
N CYS A 27 0.72 2.69 -0.84
CA CYS A 27 -0.34 2.85 0.15
C CYS A 27 -0.17 4.22 0.81
N ARG A 28 -0.92 5.21 0.32
CA ARG A 28 -0.76 6.64 0.62
C ARG A 28 -1.90 7.14 1.50
N ALA A 29 -1.55 7.80 2.61
CA ALA A 29 -2.48 8.57 3.42
C ALA A 29 -2.10 10.06 3.43
N PRO A 30 -3.06 10.99 3.56
CA PRO A 30 -2.76 12.41 3.76
C PRO A 30 -2.06 12.70 5.09
N GLY A 31 -2.18 11.81 6.08
CA GLY A 31 -1.47 11.90 7.37
C GLY A 31 -1.51 10.57 8.14
N LYS A 32 -0.90 10.54 9.33
CA LYS A 32 -0.80 9.33 10.18
C LYS A 32 -2.16 8.79 10.66
N TYR A 33 -3.13 9.68 10.80
CA TYR A 33 -4.46 9.43 11.37
C TYR A 33 -5.55 9.42 10.30
N TYR A 34 -5.21 8.99 9.09
CA TYR A 34 -6.15 8.91 7.96
C TYR A 34 -6.02 7.55 7.30
N ASP A 35 -7.10 7.14 6.64
CA ASP A 35 -7.09 6.01 5.74
C ASP A 35 -6.05 6.19 4.64
N ALA A 36 -5.37 5.08 4.34
CA ALA A 36 -4.41 5.00 3.26
C ALA A 36 -5.06 4.31 2.05
N HIS A 37 -4.84 4.89 0.88
CA HIS A 37 -5.37 4.44 -0.39
C HIS A 37 -4.23 4.12 -1.36
N CYS A 38 -4.46 3.19 -2.29
CA CYS A 38 -3.48 2.93 -3.33
C CYS A 38 -3.40 4.07 -4.35
N SER A 39 -2.22 4.70 -4.43
CA SER A 39 -1.94 5.80 -5.35
C SER A 39 -0.56 5.64 -6.00
N ILE A 40 -0.41 6.02 -7.26
CA ILE A 40 0.90 6.11 -7.92
C ILE A 40 1.76 7.25 -7.34
N THR A 41 1.12 8.26 -6.74
CA THR A 41 1.82 9.43 -6.21
C THR A 41 2.51 9.12 -4.88
N ARG A 42 3.75 9.61 -4.75
CA ARG A 42 4.59 9.44 -3.55
C ARG A 42 4.46 10.62 -2.56
N THR A 43 3.32 11.31 -2.55
CA THR A 43 3.13 12.52 -1.74
C THR A 43 2.39 12.20 -0.43
N GLY A 44 2.75 12.84 0.68
CA GLY A 44 2.13 12.58 1.98
C GLY A 44 2.71 11.38 2.73
N TYR A 45 1.92 10.75 3.60
CA TYR A 45 2.38 9.65 4.45
C TYR A 45 2.27 8.31 3.70
N ILE A 46 3.39 7.65 3.52
CA ILE A 46 3.45 6.38 2.78
C ILE A 46 3.61 5.24 3.76
N TRP A 47 2.68 4.30 3.69
CA TRP A 47 2.75 3.06 4.43
C TRP A 47 3.52 2.02 3.62
N THR A 48 4.67 1.61 4.13
CA THR A 48 5.45 0.52 3.57
C THR A 48 4.71 -0.79 3.81
N GLN A 49 4.16 -1.36 2.73
CA GLN A 49 3.57 -2.69 2.77
C GLN A 49 4.72 -3.71 2.66
N PRO A 50 4.64 -4.89 3.31
CA PRO A 50 5.62 -5.97 3.08
C PRO A 50 5.69 -6.26 1.57
N GLU A 51 6.77 -6.73 0.95
CA GLU A 51 6.71 -7.02 -0.51
C GLU A 51 5.80 -8.22 -0.80
N THR A 52 5.03 -8.19 -1.90
CA THR A 52 4.31 -9.41 -2.32
C THR A 52 5.31 -10.21 -3.08
N SER A 53 5.65 -11.38 -2.56
CA SER A 53 6.24 -12.46 -3.35
C SER A 53 5.24 -12.91 -4.42
N LEU A 54 4.98 -12.05 -5.41
CA LEU A 54 4.58 -12.49 -6.74
C LEU A 54 5.90 -12.63 -7.47
N GLY A 55 6.34 -13.89 -7.59
CA GLY A 55 7.67 -14.31 -8.01
C GLY A 55 8.31 -13.40 -9.05
N ILE A 56 9.20 -12.55 -8.58
CA ILE A 56 10.47 -12.42 -9.25
C ILE A 56 11.45 -12.95 -8.23
N GLU A 57 11.78 -14.23 -8.41
CA GLU A 57 13.08 -14.74 -8.00
C GLU A 57 14.10 -13.73 -8.53
N VAL A 58 14.66 -12.94 -7.62
CA VAL A 58 15.90 -12.24 -7.93
C VAL A 58 16.93 -13.36 -8.00
N ASP A 59 17.21 -13.74 -9.23
CA ASP A 59 18.35 -14.56 -9.64
C ASP A 59 19.59 -14.17 -8.81
N LYS A 60 20.13 -15.15 -8.10
CA LYS A 60 21.46 -15.09 -7.49
C LYS A 60 22.23 -16.33 -7.88
#